data_AF-A4WS07-F1
#
_entry.id   AF-A4WS07-F1
#
_cell.length_a   1.000
_cell.length_b   1.000
_cell.length_c   1.000
_cell.angle_alpha   90.00
_cell.angle_beta   90.00
_cell.angle_gamma   90.00
#
_symmetry.space_group_name_H-M   'P 1'
#
loop_
_entity.id
_entity.type
_entity.pdbx_description
1 polymer ?
#
loop_
_entity_poly.entity_id
_entity_poly.type
_entity_poly.pdbx_seq_one_letter_code
_entity_poly.pdbx_strand_id
1 'polypeptide(L)'
;MGYLNDRILDLGLTVLTTEANRLDICHTEPATYAQATGTYSLGHKAGLSVGAPAARTPSGRKVTVAAFEDGTVTGTSTSSATDAEFWAITDTVNSRLLAAGPLTTAQYMTADNTFRIAAFDIWLAGLDG
;
A
#
# COMPACT_ATOMS: atom_id res chain seq x y z
N MET A 1 -14.78 -9.46 -26.34
CA MET A 1 -14.28 -9.00 -25.03
C MET A 1 -13.82 -7.57 -25.17
N GLY A 2 -14.17 -6.68 -24.23
CA GLY A 2 -13.60 -5.33 -24.21
C GLY A 2 -12.14 -5.38 -23.73
N TYR A 3 -11.30 -4.44 -24.16
CA TYR A 3 -9.97 -4.25 -23.57
C TYR A 3 -9.84 -2.80 -23.09
N LEU A 4 -9.09 -2.59 -22.01
CA LEU A 4 -8.74 -1.24 -21.56
C LEU A 4 -7.40 -0.87 -22.19
N ASN A 5 -7.35 0.31 -22.81
CA ASN A 5 -6.11 0.85 -23.35
C ASN A 5 -5.14 1.17 -22.21
N ASP A 6 -3.83 0.96 -22.42
CA ASP A 6 -2.76 1.29 -21.48
C ASP A 6 -2.89 2.69 -20.87
N ARG A 7 -3.35 3.68 -21.66
CA ARG A 7 -3.59 5.04 -21.16
C ARG A 7 -4.60 5.10 -20.00
N ILE A 8 -5.65 4.28 -20.04
CA ILE A 8 -6.65 4.23 -18.96
C ILE A 8 -6.05 3.60 -17.70
N LEU A 9 -5.30 2.52 -17.88
CA LEU A 9 -4.61 1.84 -16.78
C LEU A 9 -3.53 2.74 -16.15
N ASP A 10 -2.79 3.48 -16.98
CA ASP A 10 -1.79 4.45 -16.53
C ASP A 10 -2.42 5.60 -15.74
N LEU A 11 -3.56 6.14 -16.18
CA LEU A 11 -4.25 7.19 -15.44
C LEU A 11 -4.75 6.70 -14.07
N GLY A 12 -5.23 5.46 -14.00
CA GLY A 12 -5.61 4.85 -12.71
C GLY A 12 -4.42 4.72 -11.76
N LEU A 13 -3.27 4.27 -12.28
CA LEU A 13 -2.05 4.13 -11.48
C LEU A 13 -1.34 5.45 -11.18
N THR A 14 -1.56 6.49 -11.99
CA THR A 14 -1.01 7.82 -11.76
C THR A 14 -1.50 8.37 -10.42
N VAL A 15 -2.73 8.05 -9.99
CA VAL A 15 -3.25 8.40 -8.66
C VAL A 15 -2.33 7.91 -7.55
N LEU A 16 -1.80 6.68 -7.65
CA LEU A 16 -0.84 6.15 -6.68
C LEU A 16 0.52 6.86 -6.77
N THR A 17 0.88 7.44 -7.90
CA THR A 17 2.13 8.19 -8.05
C THR A 17 2.00 9.63 -7.51
N THR A 18 0.83 10.25 -7.67
CA THR A 18 0.63 11.68 -7.38
C THR A 18 -0.04 11.96 -6.05
N GLU A 19 -0.92 11.08 -5.57
CA GLU A 19 -1.74 11.30 -4.38
C GLU A 19 -1.28 10.46 -3.17
N ALA A 20 -0.58 9.35 -3.39
CA ALA A 20 -0.09 8.52 -2.29
C ALA A 20 1.01 9.25 -1.49
N ASN A 21 0.73 9.53 -0.23
CA ASN A 21 1.66 10.23 0.66
C ASN A 21 1.97 9.45 1.94
N ARG A 22 1.21 8.40 2.24
CA ARG A 22 1.35 7.62 3.47
C ARG A 22 1.04 6.14 3.24
N LEU A 23 1.79 5.27 3.90
CA LEU A 23 1.51 3.84 4.00
C LEU A 23 1.39 3.48 5.47
N ASP A 24 0.29 2.81 5.80
CA ASP A 24 0.01 2.29 7.12
C ASP A 24 0.12 0.77 7.10
N ILE A 25 0.67 0.19 8.17
CA ILE A 25 0.64 -1.24 8.44
C ILE A 25 -0.51 -1.52 9.39
N CYS A 26 -1.34 -2.51 9.05
CA CYS A 26 -2.58 -2.79 9.74
C CYS A 26 -2.65 -4.26 10.19
N HIS A 27 -3.34 -4.52 11.30
CA HIS A 27 -3.63 -5.90 11.75
C HIS A 27 -4.88 -6.49 11.10
N THR A 28 -5.66 -5.68 10.39
CA THR A 28 -6.84 -6.12 9.64
C THR A 28 -6.91 -5.31 8.36
N GLU A 29 -7.36 -5.93 7.26
CA GLU A 29 -7.49 -5.27 5.97
C GLU A 29 -8.44 -4.06 6.08
N PRO A 30 -7.95 -2.83 5.90
CA PRO A 30 -8.80 -1.65 5.98
C PRO A 30 -9.59 -1.48 4.68
N ALA A 31 -10.90 -1.26 4.81
CA ALA A 31 -11.79 -0.92 3.69
C ALA A 31 -12.01 0.59 3.55
N THR A 32 -11.54 1.38 4.52
CA THR A 32 -11.75 2.83 4.58
C THR A 32 -10.50 3.55 5.08
N TYR A 33 -10.39 4.85 4.74
CA TYR A 33 -9.30 5.71 5.21
C TYR A 33 -9.20 5.73 6.75
N ALA A 34 -10.34 5.91 7.45
CA ALA A 34 -10.36 5.97 8.91
C ALA A 34 -9.89 4.67 9.58
N GLN A 35 -10.19 3.52 8.97
CA GLN A 35 -9.67 2.23 9.43
C GLN A 35 -8.15 2.14 9.20
N ALA A 36 -7.68 2.54 8.01
CA ALA A 36 -6.28 2.46 7.62
C ALA A 36 -5.36 3.36 8.46
N THR A 37 -5.78 4.59 8.79
CA THR A 37 -4.95 5.55 9.54
C THR A 37 -5.22 5.59 11.04
N GLY A 38 -6.18 4.80 11.51
CA GLY A 38 -6.69 4.84 12.88
C GLY A 38 -6.89 3.44 13.43
N THR A 39 -8.12 2.95 13.36
CA THR A 39 -8.58 1.75 14.07
C THR A 39 -7.67 0.52 13.89
N TYR A 40 -7.15 0.31 12.68
CA TYR A 40 -6.33 -0.87 12.38
C TYR A 40 -4.83 -0.58 12.28
N SER A 41 -4.43 0.69 12.27
CA SER A 41 -3.04 1.11 12.09
C SER A 41 -2.18 0.74 13.30
N LEU A 42 -1.08 0.03 13.06
CA LEU A 42 -0.03 -0.26 14.04
C LEU A 42 1.20 0.60 13.83
N GLY A 43 1.30 1.27 12.69
CA GLY A 43 2.47 2.05 12.32
C GLY A 43 2.28 2.63 10.92
N HIS A 44 3.06 3.66 10.62
CA HIS A 44 2.96 4.33 9.33
C HIS A 44 4.30 4.86 8.85
N LYS A 45 4.37 5.06 7.54
CA LYS A 45 5.46 5.74 6.86
C LYS A 45 4.86 6.88 6.05
N ALA A 46 5.28 8.11 6.35
CA ALA A 46 4.98 9.27 5.52
C ALA A 46 6.07 9.48 4.46
N GLY A 47 5.69 10.05 3.31
CA GLY A 47 6.60 10.36 2.22
C GLY A 47 7.01 9.12 1.42
N LEU A 48 6.03 8.37 0.91
CA LEU A 48 6.31 7.25 0.02
C LEU A 48 6.88 7.72 -1.31
N SER A 49 7.77 6.90 -1.88
CA SER A 49 8.17 7.02 -3.27
C SER A 49 7.50 5.91 -4.07
N VAL A 50 6.53 6.29 -4.89
CA VAL A 50 5.88 5.41 -5.86
C VAL A 50 6.40 5.77 -7.24
N GLY A 51 6.95 4.78 -7.95
CA GLY A 51 7.47 4.96 -9.29
C GLY A 51 6.36 5.21 -10.32
N ALA A 52 6.75 5.74 -11.48
CA ALA A 52 5.81 5.96 -12.58
C ALA A 52 5.20 4.64 -13.10
N PRO A 53 3.98 4.69 -13.68
CA PRO A 53 3.37 3.52 -14.31
C PRO A 53 4.26 2.92 -15.41
N ALA A 54 4.45 1.60 -15.34
CA ALA A 54 5.24 0.82 -16.28
C ALA A 54 4.46 -0.39 -16.79
N ALA A 55 4.90 -0.96 -17.90
CA ALA A 55 4.32 -2.19 -18.44
C ALA A 55 4.50 -3.36 -17.46
N ARG A 56 3.46 -4.17 -17.32
CA ARG A 56 3.51 -5.43 -16.57
C ARG A 56 3.53 -6.61 -17.53
N THR A 57 4.30 -7.63 -17.19
CA THR A 57 4.32 -8.92 -17.88
C THR A 57 3.45 -9.93 -17.11
N PRO A 58 2.57 -10.72 -17.77
CA PRO A 58 2.35 -10.79 -19.22
C PRO A 58 1.47 -9.66 -19.81
N SER A 59 0.62 -9.02 -19.00
CA SER A 59 -0.24 -7.93 -19.45
C SER A 59 -0.56 -6.93 -18.31
N GLY A 60 -1.01 -5.73 -18.71
CA GLY A 60 -1.45 -4.67 -17.79
C GLY A 60 -0.37 -3.66 -17.44
N ARG A 61 -0.65 -2.88 -16.40
CA ARG A 61 0.23 -1.79 -15.93
C ARG A 61 0.54 -1.96 -14.45
N LYS A 62 1.71 -1.52 -14.02
CA LYS A 62 2.15 -1.57 -12.63
C LYS A 62 2.86 -0.30 -12.19
N VAL A 63 2.88 -0.06 -10.89
CA VAL A 63 3.75 0.90 -10.21
C VAL A 63 4.55 0.15 -9.16
N THR A 64 5.78 0.59 -8.93
CA THR A 64 6.64 0.02 -7.90
C THR A 64 6.69 0.99 -6.73
N VAL A 65 6.31 0.52 -5.54
CA VAL A 65 6.54 1.22 -4.29
C VAL A 65 7.97 0.94 -3.86
N ALA A 66 8.76 2.00 -3.64
CA ALA A 66 10.15 1.86 -3.22
C ALA A 66 10.25 1.21 -1.83
N ALA A 67 11.34 0.46 -1.61
CA ALA A 67 11.67 -0.05 -0.29
C ALA A 67 11.93 1.10 0.69
N PHE A 68 11.61 0.87 1.95
CA PHE A 68 11.94 1.80 3.03
C PHE A 68 12.25 1.04 4.32
N GLU A 69 13.02 1.68 5.20
CA GLU A 69 13.45 1.11 6.49
C GLU A 69 13.07 1.99 7.69
N ASP A 70 12.48 3.16 7.44
CA ASP A 70 12.22 4.22 8.40
C ASP A 70 10.72 4.42 8.67
N GLY A 71 9.92 3.34 8.59
CA GLY A 71 8.53 3.38 9.01
C GLY A 71 8.42 3.44 10.54
N THR A 72 7.52 4.25 11.09
CA THR A 72 7.35 4.39 12.55
C THR A 72 6.25 3.48 13.05
N VAL A 73 6.53 2.73 14.13
CA VAL A 73 5.53 1.88 14.79
C VAL A 73 4.91 2.63 15.96
N THR A 74 3.59 2.80 15.91
CA THR A 74 2.82 3.53 16.93
C THR A 74 1.97 2.62 17.81
N GLY A 75 1.74 1.38 17.39
CA GLY A 75 0.98 0.36 18.12
C GLY A 75 1.83 -0.88 18.40
N THR A 76 1.64 -1.47 19.57
CA THR A 76 2.29 -2.74 19.92
C THR A 76 1.37 -3.91 19.60
N SER A 77 1.87 -4.88 18.85
CA SER A 77 1.23 -6.18 18.68
C SER A 77 1.25 -6.92 20.02
N THR A 78 0.08 -7.33 20.51
CA THR A 78 -0.05 -8.03 21.79
C THR A 78 -0.26 -9.54 21.61
N SER A 79 -0.63 -9.96 20.40
CA SER A 79 -0.88 -11.34 20.00
C SER A 79 -0.76 -11.50 18.49
N SER A 80 -0.70 -12.74 18.01
CA SER A 80 -0.64 -13.04 16.56
C SER A 80 -1.81 -12.46 15.76
N ALA A 81 -2.99 -12.27 16.38
CA ALA A 81 -4.15 -11.62 15.74
C ALA A 81 -4.04 -10.08 15.66
N THR A 82 -3.00 -9.51 16.27
CA THR A 82 -2.67 -8.08 16.25
C THR A 82 -1.31 -7.83 15.62
N ASP A 83 -0.73 -8.83 14.96
CA ASP A 83 0.47 -8.62 14.16
C ASP A 83 0.11 -7.81 12.91
N ALA A 84 1.08 -7.10 12.36
CA ALA A 84 0.87 -6.40 11.10
C ALA A 84 0.78 -7.43 9.97
N GLU A 85 -0.42 -7.62 9.43
CA GLU A 85 -0.73 -8.57 8.37
C GLU A 85 -1.09 -7.88 7.04
N PHE A 86 -1.40 -6.59 7.08
CA PHE A 86 -1.88 -5.82 5.93
C PHE A 86 -1.11 -4.51 5.79
N TRP A 87 -1.05 -4.00 4.57
CA TRP A 87 -0.59 -2.64 4.26
C TRP A 87 -1.72 -1.87 3.61
N ALA A 88 -1.71 -0.56 3.79
CA ALA A 88 -2.66 0.36 3.18
C ALA A 88 -1.98 1.65 2.75
N ILE A 89 -2.17 2.06 1.51
CA ILE A 89 -1.72 3.34 0.98
C ILE A 89 -2.87 4.32 1.03
N THR A 90 -2.62 5.46 1.66
CA THR A 90 -3.61 6.50 1.85
C THR A 90 -3.13 7.83 1.28
N ASP A 91 -4.11 8.65 0.92
CA ASP A 91 -3.92 10.08 0.71
C ASP A 91 -4.48 10.83 1.92
N THR A 92 -3.60 11.34 2.77
CA THR A 92 -3.97 12.11 3.95
C THR A 92 -4.48 13.52 3.63
N VAL A 93 -4.24 14.05 2.42
CA VAL A 93 -4.70 15.38 2.00
C VAL A 93 -6.20 15.35 1.70
N ASN A 94 -6.66 14.35 0.93
CA ASN A 94 -8.08 14.19 0.58
C ASN A 94 -8.82 13.13 1.42
N SER A 95 -8.16 12.54 2.43
CA SER A 95 -8.72 11.50 3.31
C SER A 95 -9.25 10.28 2.54
N ARG A 96 -8.42 9.72 1.64
CA ARG A 96 -8.80 8.58 0.77
C ARG A 96 -7.93 7.37 1.02
N LEU A 97 -8.55 6.18 0.95
CA LEU A 97 -7.83 4.93 0.81
C LEU A 97 -7.59 4.69 -0.69
N LEU A 98 -6.33 4.51 -1.09
CA LEU A 98 -5.95 4.34 -2.50
C LEU A 98 -5.72 2.88 -2.85
N ALA A 99 -5.06 2.14 -1.95
CA ALA A 99 -4.80 0.71 -2.11
C ALA A 99 -4.64 0.06 -0.74
N ALA A 100 -4.99 -1.22 -0.64
CA ALA A 100 -4.67 -2.05 0.50
C ALA A 100 -4.34 -3.46 0.01
N GLY A 101 -3.63 -4.22 0.81
CA GLY A 101 -3.34 -5.61 0.51
C GLY A 101 -2.66 -6.33 1.67
N PRO A 102 -2.54 -7.67 1.57
CA PRO A 102 -1.85 -8.46 2.57
C PRO A 102 -0.33 -8.27 2.47
N LEU A 103 0.34 -8.38 3.61
CA LEU A 103 1.78 -8.58 3.71
C LEU A 103 2.08 -10.06 3.44
N THR A 104 3.23 -10.33 2.81
CA THR A 104 3.68 -11.72 2.54
C THR A 104 4.05 -12.48 3.81
N THR A 105 4.34 -11.77 4.88
CA THR A 105 4.66 -12.34 6.19
C THR A 105 4.19 -11.38 7.26
N ALA A 106 3.41 -11.88 8.21
CA ALA A 106 2.99 -11.12 9.38
C ALA A 106 4.23 -10.63 10.16
N GLN A 107 4.18 -9.39 10.64
CA GLN A 107 5.28 -8.80 11.39
C GLN A 107 4.81 -8.42 12.79
N TYR A 108 5.50 -8.94 13.80
CA TYR A 108 5.30 -8.52 15.19
C TYR A 108 5.81 -7.10 15.37
N MET A 109 4.95 -6.21 15.85
CA MET A 109 5.25 -4.79 16.02
C MET A 109 5.43 -4.46 17.50
N THR A 110 6.43 -3.64 17.81
CA THR A 110 6.62 -3.07 19.14
C THR A 110 6.65 -1.57 18.98
N ALA A 111 5.85 -0.84 19.77
CA ALA A 111 5.85 0.61 19.73
C ALA A 111 7.26 1.19 19.90
N ASP A 112 7.49 2.34 19.26
CA ASP A 112 8.78 3.06 19.22
C ASP A 112 9.91 2.37 18.43
N ASN A 113 9.66 1.18 17.85
CA ASN A 113 10.56 0.61 16.85
C ASN A 113 10.26 1.16 15.45
N THR A 114 11.22 0.93 14.55
CA THR A 114 11.04 1.15 13.11
C THR A 114 10.65 -0.14 12.40
N PHE A 115 9.82 -0.04 11.38
CA PHE A 115 9.51 -1.15 10.48
C PHE A 115 10.03 -0.89 9.06
N ARG A 116 10.26 -1.98 8.33
CA ARG A 116 10.75 -1.94 6.95
C ARG A 116 9.85 -2.74 6.03
N ILE A 117 9.71 -2.27 4.80
CA ILE A 117 9.03 -2.97 3.72
C ILE A 117 9.97 -2.98 2.52
N ALA A 118 10.16 -4.15 1.92
CA ALA A 118 10.88 -4.29 0.67
C ALA A 118 10.06 -3.71 -0.49
N ALA A 119 10.72 -3.33 -1.58
CA ALA A 119 10.01 -2.81 -2.74
C ALA A 119 8.99 -3.82 -3.26
N PHE A 120 7.79 -3.35 -3.58
CA PHE A 120 6.71 -4.19 -4.08
C PHE A 120 5.95 -3.48 -5.19
N ASP A 121 5.35 -4.29 -6.06
CA ASP A 121 4.57 -3.79 -7.19
C ASP A 121 3.09 -3.79 -6.84
N ILE A 122 2.39 -2.72 -7.22
CA ILE A 122 0.93 -2.67 -7.29
C ILE A 122 0.56 -2.62 -8.77
N TRP A 123 -0.42 -3.42 -9.17
CA TRP A 123 -0.76 -3.57 -10.58
C TRP A 123 -2.25 -3.53 -10.86
N LEU A 124 -2.58 -3.08 -12.06
CA LEU A 124 -3.87 -3.30 -12.70
C LEU A 124 -3.68 -4.40 -13.74
N ALA A 125 -4.47 -5.46 -13.62
CA ALA A 125 -4.44 -6.56 -14.59
C ALA A 125 -4.90 -6.05 -15.96
N GLY A 126 -4.14 -6.39 -16.99
CA GLY A 126 -4.63 -6.31 -18.35
C GLY A 126 -5.67 -7.41 -18.57
N LEU A 127 -6.56 -7.22 -19.53
CA LEU A 127 -7.38 -8.32 -20.00
C LEU A 127 -6.52 -9.12 -20.98
N ASP A 128 -6.15 -10.33 -20.59
CA ASP A 128 -5.45 -11.27 -21.47
C ASP A 128 -6.39 -11.61 -22.64
N GLY A 129 -5.90 -11.41 -23.86
CA GLY A 129 -6.64 -11.70 -25.10
C GLY A 129 -6.65 -13.17 -25.46
#